data_AF-A0AAE3ERM4-F1
#
_entry.id   AF-A0AAE3ERM4-F1
#
_cell.length_a   1.000
_cell.length_b   1.000
_cell.length_c   1.000
_cell.angle_alpha   90.00
_cell.angle_beta   90.00
_cell.angle_gamma   90.00
#
_symmetry.space_group_name_H-M   'P 1'
#
loop_
_entity.id
_entity.type
_entity.pdbx_description
1 polymer ?
#
loop_
_entity_poly.entity_id
_entity_poly.type
_entity_poly.pdbx_seq_one_letter_code
_entity_poly.pdbx_strand_id
1 'polypeptide(L)' 'TLLTSEQGIAKRKQRCWDVEAVFGNIKHNMNFKRFMLRGIDKVNVEIGLVAMAHNLKKYSLAL' A
#
# COMPACT_ATOMS: atom_id res chain seq x y z
N THR A 1 -12.50 18.74 -13.99
CA THR A 1 -12.31 17.72 -12.93
C THR A 1 -10.98 17.02 -13.12
N LEU A 2 -10.05 17.12 -12.17
CA LEU A 2 -8.68 16.57 -12.28
C LEU A 2 -8.64 15.06 -12.64
N LEU A 3 -9.68 14.31 -12.25
CA LEU A 3 -9.81 12.87 -12.46
C LEU A 3 -10.24 12.43 -13.86
N THR A 4 -10.78 13.34 -14.68
CA THR A 4 -11.24 13.05 -16.06
C THR A 4 -10.29 13.60 -17.13
N SER A 5 -9.19 14.23 -16.71
CA SER A 5 -8.10 14.59 -17.61
C SER A 5 -7.39 13.34 -18.14
N GLU A 6 -6.71 13.44 -19.29
CA GLU A 6 -5.90 12.33 -19.84
C GLU A 6 -4.88 11.82 -18.81
N GLN A 7 -4.23 12.74 -18.08
CA GLN A 7 -3.32 12.41 -16.99
C GLN A 7 -4.01 11.67 -15.84
N GLY A 8 -5.23 12.10 -15.48
CA GLY A 8 -6.05 11.43 -14.45
C GLY A 8 -6.42 10.00 -14.86
N ILE A 9 -6.79 9.80 -16.12
CA ILE A 9 -7.12 8.49 -16.68
C ILE A 9 -5.89 7.58 -16.70
N ALA A 10 -4.73 8.09 -17.13
CA ALA A 10 -3.48 7.34 -17.13
C ALA A 10 -3.10 6.88 -15.71
N LYS A 11 -3.12 7.78 -14.72
CA LYS A 11 -2.83 7.43 -13.32
C LYS A 11 -3.84 6.45 -12.72
N ARG A 12 -5.13 6.53 -13.10
CA ARG A 12 -6.15 5.57 -12.66
C ARG A 12 -5.86 4.16 -13.19
N LYS A 13 -5.47 4.03 -14.46
CA LYS A 13 -5.04 2.74 -15.02
C LYS A 13 -3.79 2.20 -14.34
N GLN A 14 -2.87 3.09 -13.96
CA GLN A 14 -1.63 2.71 -13.27
C GLN A 14 -1.85 2.14 -11.87
N ARG A 15 -2.82 2.68 -11.11
CA ARG A 15 -3.09 2.28 -9.72
C ARG A 15 -3.36 0.79 -9.54
N CYS A 16 -4.00 0.14 -10.51
CA CYS A 16 -4.41 -1.25 -10.38
C CYS A 16 -3.22 -2.21 -10.18
N TRP A 17 -2.09 -1.93 -10.81
CA TRP A 17 -0.89 -2.77 -10.70
C TRP A 17 0.12 -2.24 -9.68
N ASP A 18 0.19 -0.93 -9.48
CA ASP A 18 1.12 -0.33 -8.51
C ASP A 18 0.57 -0.38 -7.07
N VAL A 19 -0.54 0.32 -6.83
CA VAL A 19 -0.98 0.67 -5.49
C VAL A 19 -1.94 -0.38 -4.93
N GLU A 20 -2.90 -0.81 -5.76
CA GLU A 20 -3.96 -1.72 -5.33
C GLU A 20 -3.42 -3.13 -5.07
N ALA A 21 -2.43 -3.57 -5.84
CA ALA A 21 -1.71 -4.82 -5.61
C ALA A 21 -1.00 -4.86 -4.24
N VAL A 22 -0.31 -3.76 -3.87
CA VAL A 22 0.39 -3.66 -2.57
C VAL A 22 -0.60 -3.75 -1.41
N PHE A 23 -1.70 -2.99 -1.47
CA PHE A 23 -2.72 -3.06 -0.43
C PHE A 23 -3.43 -4.42 -0.37
N GLY A 24 -3.63 -5.07 -1.52
CA GLY A 24 -4.15 -6.44 -1.58
C GLY A 24 -3.23 -7.42 -0.87
N ASN A 25 -1.92 -7.34 -1.13
CA ASN A 25 -0.90 -8.17 -0.49
C ASN A 25 -0.88 -7.97 1.04
N ILE A 26 -0.90 -6.72 1.50
CA ILE A 26 -0.95 -6.38 2.94
C ILE A 26 -2.21 -6.97 3.60
N LYS A 27 -3.37 -6.82 2.99
CA LYS A 27 -4.64 -7.26 3.61
C LYS A 27 -4.85 -8.77 3.57
N HIS A 28 -4.50 -9.42 2.47
CA HIS A 28 -4.80 -10.84 2.26
C HIS A 28 -3.62 -11.74 2.60
N ASN A 29 -2.42 -11.42 2.12
CA ASN A 29 -1.25 -12.30 2.30
C ASN A 29 -0.53 -12.04 3.64
N MET A 30 -0.50 -10.79 4.11
CA MET A 30 0.04 -10.44 5.43
C MET A 30 -1.04 -10.46 6.53
N ASN A 31 -2.29 -10.73 6.16
CA ASN A 31 -3.46 -10.76 7.05
C ASN A 31 -3.65 -9.48 7.91
N PHE A 32 -3.13 -8.34 7.45
CA PHE A 32 -3.23 -7.05 8.15
C PHE A 32 -4.54 -6.35 7.77
N LYS A 33 -5.61 -6.62 8.53
CA LYS A 33 -6.97 -6.13 8.23
C LYS A 33 -7.43 -5.03 9.17
N ARG A 34 -6.83 -4.90 10.36
CA ARG A 34 -7.19 -3.92 11.39
C ARG A 34 -5.93 -3.45 12.09
N PHE A 35 -5.91 -2.16 12.41
CA PHE A 35 -4.89 -1.58 13.27
C PHE A 35 -5.10 -2.06 14.71
N MET A 36 -4.00 -2.41 15.37
CA MET A 36 -4.00 -2.80 16.78
C MET A 36 -3.90 -1.57 17.69
N LEU A 37 -3.20 -0.53 17.23
CA LEU A 37 -3.02 0.71 17.98
C LEU A 37 -4.16 1.71 17.70
N ARG A 38 -4.38 2.64 18.64
CA ARG A 38 -5.35 3.73 18.53
C ARG A 38 -4.64 5.09 18.61
N GLY A 39 -5.18 6.05 17.87
CA GLY A 39 -4.58 7.39 17.70
C GLY A 39 -3.71 7.47 16.46
N ILE A 40 -3.78 8.62 15.76
CA ILE A 40 -3.17 8.82 14.44
C ILE A 40 -1.65 8.55 14.48
N ASP A 41 -0.96 9.07 15.49
CA ASP A 41 0.50 8.92 15.59
C ASP A 41 0.93 7.46 15.69
N LYS A 42 0.22 6.67 16.50
CA LYS A 42 0.53 5.24 16.70
C LYS A 42 0.17 4.41 15.47
N VAL A 43 -0.97 4.71 14.83
CA VAL A 43 -1.39 4.07 13.58
C VAL A 43 -0.39 4.35 12.44
N ASN A 44 0.18 5.56 12.38
CA ASN A 44 1.22 5.92 11.42
C ASN A 44 2.49 5.06 11.59
N VAL A 45 2.89 4.79 12.82
CA VAL A 45 4.01 3.88 13.10
C VAL A 45 3.67 2.46 12.65
N GLU A 46 2.47 1.98 12.96
CA GLU A 46 2.03 0.62 12.61
C GLU A 46 2.02 0.38 11.09
N ILE A 47 1.40 1.29 10.32
CA ILE A 47 1.39 1.18 8.85
C ILE A 47 2.80 1.37 8.26
N GLY A 48 3.63 2.22 8.87
CA GLY A 48 5.02 2.42 8.45
C GLY A 48 5.85 1.14 8.57
N LEU A 49 5.73 0.43 9.69
CA LEU A 49 6.39 -0.87 9.89
C LEU A 49 5.92 -1.92 8.87
N VAL A 50 4.61 -2.00 8.61
CA VAL A 50 4.03 -2.91 7.61
C VAL A 50 4.57 -2.60 6.20
N ALA A 51 4.64 -1.32 5.83
CA ALA A 51 5.17 -0.90 4.54
C ALA A 51 6.66 -1.21 4.39
N MET A 52 7.46 -0.98 5.44
CA MET A 52 8.89 -1.35 5.44
C MET A 52 9.07 -2.85 5.30
N ALA A 53 8.33 -3.66 6.06
CA ALA A 53 8.38 -5.12 5.96
C ALA A 53 8.02 -5.61 4.54
N HIS A 54 6.99 -5.02 3.93
CA HIS A 54 6.61 -5.31 2.55
C HIS A 54 7.75 -5.00 1.56
N ASN A 55 8.40 -3.83 1.71
CA ASN A 55 9.51 -3.42 0.84
C ASN A 55 10.73 -4.31 1.01
N LEU A 56 11.08 -4.68 2.25
CA LEU A 56 12.19 -5.61 2.53
C LEU A 56 11.94 -6.98 1.91
N LYS A 57 10.71 -7.51 2.00
CA LYS A 57 10.33 -8.77 1.36
C LYS A 57 10.46 -8.71 -0.17
N LYS A 58 10.13 -7.56 -0.77
CA LYS A 58 10.31 -7.35 -2.21
C LYS A 58 11.79 -7.28 -2.59
N TYR A 59 12.60 -6.61 -1.77
CA TYR A 59 14.03 -6.50 -1.97
C TYR A 59 14.73 -7.86 -1.87
N SER A 60 14.38 -8.68 -0.87
CA SER A 60 14.94 -10.01 -0.69
C SER A 60 14.59 -11.01 -1.80
N LEU A 61 13.48 -10.78 -2.53
CA LEU A 61 13.08 -11.60 -3.67
C LEU A 61 13.74 -11.13 -4.99
N ALA A 62 14.25 -9.90 -5.02
CA ALA A 62 14.90 -9.31 -6.18
C ALA A 62 16.43 -9.50 -6.17
N LEU A 63 16.96 -9.98 -5.05
CA LEU A 63 18.36 -10.35 -4.84
C LEU A 63 18.51 -11.85 -5.07
#